data_AF-A0A7K0I6L5-F1
#
_entry.id   AF-A0A7K0I6L5-F1
#
_cell.length_a   1.000
_cell.length_b   1.000
_cell.length_c   1.000
_cell.angle_alpha   90.00
_cell.angle_beta   90.00
_cell.angle_gamma   90.00
#
_symmetry.space_group_name_H-M   'P 1'
#
loop_
_entity.id
_entity.type
_entity.pdbx_description
1 polymer ?
#
loop_
_entity_poly.entity_id
_entity_poly.type
_entity_poly.pdbx_seq_one_letter_code
_entity_poly.pdbx_strand_id
1 'polypeptide(L)' 'EYDDEEDFAYEIIEECYNLPEFAKTYFDYEKFARDLFMCDYWFDDGFVFRAA' A
#
# COMPACT_ATOMS: atom_id res chain seq x y z
N GLU A 1 -1.14 12.28 -3.89
CA GLU A 1 -0.83 12.58 -2.48
C GLU A 1 -1.66 11.61 -1.69
N TYR A 2 -1.05 10.95 -0.70
CA TYR A 2 -1.71 9.96 0.15
C TYR A 2 -1.75 10.49 1.57
N ASP A 3 -2.81 10.19 2.33
CA ASP A 3 -2.89 10.64 3.72
C ASP A 3 -1.95 9.82 4.61
N ASP A 4 -1.75 8.54 4.27
CA ASP A 4 -0.80 7.63 4.91
C ASP A 4 -0.29 6.50 3.98
N GLU A 5 0.51 5.61 4.55
CA GLU A 5 1.04 4.42 3.88
C GLU A 5 -0.06 3.42 3.49
N GLU A 6 -1.17 3.36 4.23
CA GLU A 6 -2.28 2.45 4.00
C GLU A 6 -3.06 2.84 2.73
N ASP A 7 -3.29 4.13 2.51
CA ASP A 7 -3.91 4.65 1.29
C ASP A 7 -3.14 4.22 0.03
N PHE A 8 -1.81 4.27 0.07
CA PHE A 8 -0.98 3.81 -1.04
C PHE A 8 -1.08 2.29 -1.23
N ALA A 9 -1.13 1.53 -0.14
CA ALA A 9 -1.34 0.09 -0.18
C ALA A 9 -2.68 -0.28 -0.83
N TYR A 10 -3.74 0.49 -0.57
CA TYR A 10 -5.03 0.33 -1.27
C TYR A 10 -4.87 0.45 -2.78
N GLU A 11 -4.23 1.53 -3.26
CA GLU A 11 -4.00 1.76 -4.70
C GLU A 11 -3.18 0.64 -5.34
N ILE A 12 -2.06 0.23 -4.73
CA ILE A 12 -1.23 -0.87 -5.26
C ILE A 12 -2.03 -2.17 -5.37
N ILE A 13 -2.84 -2.49 -4.37
CA ILE A 13 -3.64 -3.72 -4.37
C ILE A 13 -4.73 -3.65 -5.45
N GLU A 14 -5.37 -2.51 -5.61
CA GLU A 14 -6.39 -2.28 -6.63
C GLU A 14 -5.81 -2.37 -8.05
N GLU A 15 -4.68 -1.70 -8.31
CA GLU A 15 -4.10 -1.57 -9.64
C GLU A 15 -3.26 -2.80 -10.05
N CYS A 16 -2.47 -3.36 -9.12
CA CYS A 16 -1.47 -4.38 -9.47
C CYS A 16 -1.92 -5.80 -9.13
N TYR A 17 -2.68 -6.02 -8.05
CA TYR A 17 -2.91 -7.36 -7.50
C TYR A 17 -4.27 -7.98 -7.86
N ASN A 18 -5.22 -7.23 -8.44
CA ASN A 18 -6.53 -7.72 -8.91
C ASN A 18 -7.19 -8.74 -7.95
N LEU A 19 -7.14 -8.45 -6.65
CA LEU A 19 -7.65 -9.35 -5.62
C LEU A 19 -9.16 -9.55 -5.78
N PRO A 20 -9.68 -10.78 -5.60
CA PRO A 20 -11.11 -11.02 -5.56
C PRO A 20 -11.80 -10.12 -4.52
N GLU A 21 -13.02 -9.68 -4.81
CA GLU A 21 -13.74 -8.72 -3.97
C GLU A 21 -13.96 -9.24 -2.55
N PHE A 22 -14.20 -10.55 -2.40
CA PHE A 22 -14.27 -11.18 -1.07
C PHE A 22 -12.93 -11.10 -0.32
N ALA A 23 -11.79 -11.13 -1.01
CA ALA A 23 -10.49 -11.09 -0.36
C ALA A 23 -10.16 -9.67 0.09
N LYS A 24 -10.52 -8.65 -0.71
CA LYS A 24 -10.35 -7.23 -0.36
C LYS A 24 -11.00 -6.89 0.98
N THR A 25 -12.18 -7.44 1.29
CA THR A 25 -12.87 -7.17 2.56
C THR A 25 -12.18 -7.75 3.80
N TYR A 26 -11.22 -8.67 3.63
CA TYR A 26 -10.45 -9.28 4.72
C TYR A 26 -8.94 -9.00 4.61
N PHE A 27 -8.52 -8.27 3.59
CA PHE A 27 -7.12 -7.97 3.39
C PHE A 27 -6.67 -6.94 4.43
N ASP A 28 -5.54 -7.22 5.09
CA ASP A 28 -4.98 -6.36 6.13
C ASP A 28 -4.04 -5.34 5.46
N TYR A 29 -4.62 -4.22 5.01
CA TYR A 29 -3.92 -3.18 4.27
C TYR A 29 -2.84 -2.49 5.12
N GLU A 30 -3.12 -2.25 6.41
CA GLU A 30 -2.17 -1.67 7.37
C GLU A 30 -0.88 -2.51 7.44
N LYS A 31 -1.00 -3.84 7.59
CA LYS A 31 0.20 -4.71 7.65
C LYS A 31 0.91 -4.82 6.32
N PHE A 32 0.17 -4.86 5.23
CA PHE A 32 0.77 -4.88 3.90
C PHE A 32 1.56 -3.58 3.65
N ALA A 33 0.98 -2.43 3.96
CA ALA A 33 1.64 -1.14 3.90
C ALA A 33 2.93 -1.14 4.71
N ARG A 34 2.87 -1.53 5.99
CA ARG A 34 4.07 -1.59 6.84
C ARG A 34 5.21 -2.42 6.21
N ASP A 35 4.89 -3.61 5.71
CA ASP A 35 5.91 -4.49 5.13
C ASP A 35 6.46 -3.91 3.80
N LEU A 36 5.60 -3.25 3.02
CA LEU A 36 5.92 -2.56 1.76
C LEU A 36 6.87 -1.37 1.97
N PHE A 37 6.59 -0.52 2.97
CA PHE A 37 7.40 0.65 3.32
C PHE A 37 8.63 0.32 4.17
N MET A 38 8.73 -0.91 4.69
CA MET A 38 9.94 -1.37 5.37
C MET A 38 11.06 -1.76 4.41
N CYS A 39 10.72 -2.25 3.20
CA CYS A 39 11.70 -2.82 2.27
C CYS A 39 11.81 -2.07 0.94
N ASP A 40 10.69 -1.68 0.35
CA ASP A 40 10.63 -1.32 -1.08
C ASP A 40 10.25 0.15 -1.33
N TYR A 41 9.64 0.82 -0.35
CA TYR A 41 9.14 2.19 -0.48
C TYR A 41 9.43 3.03 0.76
N TRP A 42 9.39 4.35 0.61
CA TRP A 42 9.34 5.29 1.73
C TRP A 42 8.31 6.39 1.46
N PHE A 43 7.65 6.84 2.52
CA PHE A 43 6.61 7.86 2.49
C PHE A 43 7.12 9.16 3.13
N ASP A 44 6.90 10.29 2.46
CA ASP A 44 7.28 11.61 2.96
C ASP A 44 6.37 12.69 2.39
N ASP A 45 5.80 13.51 3.28
CA ASP A 45 4.93 14.65 2.96
C ASP A 45 3.81 14.33 1.93
N GLY A 46 3.17 13.17 2.06
CA GLY A 46 2.10 12.73 1.15
C GLY A 46 2.58 12.09 -0.15
N PHE A 47 3.88 11.94 -0.36
CA PHE A 47 4.49 11.33 -1.54
C PHE A 47 5.14 9.99 -1.22
N VAL A 48 5.06 9.06 -2.18
CA VAL A 48 5.66 7.73 -2.09
C VAL A 48 6.78 7.59 -3.10
N PHE A 49 7.92 7.07 -2.64
CA PHE A 49 9.11 6.88 -3.43
C PHE A 49 9.60 5.43 -3.32
N ARG A 50 10.12 4.88 -4.41
CA ARG A 50 10.72 3.53 -4.38
C ARG A 50 12.11 3.59 -3.74
N ALA A 51 12.35 2.74 -2.76
CA ALA A 51 13.68 2.50 -2.20
C ALA A 51 14.59 1.86 -3.28
N ALA A 52 15.88 2.17 -3.23
CA ALA A 52 16.88 1.73 -4.22
C ALA A 52 17.64 0.47 -3.79
#